data_AF-A0AA88Y3R7-F1
#
_entry.id   AF-A0AA88Y3R7-F1
#
_cell.length_a   1.000
_cell.length_b   1.000
_cell.length_c   1.000
_cell.angle_alpha   90.00
_cell.angle_beta   90.00
_cell.angle_gamma   90.00
#
_symmetry.space_group_name_H-M   'P 1'
#
loop_
_entity.id
_entity.type
_entity.pdbx_description
1 polymer ?
#
loop_
_entity_poly.entity_id
_entity_poly.type
_entity_poly.pdbx_seq_one_letter_code
_entity_poly.pdbx_strand_id
1 'polypeptide(L)'
;MDLSAYMYAPKPFCGDYTENAEEWIRKYELYLEAAAFNDEDFCKIITLILTADAFTWYRTLTQDVRRDKQSLIESFLKKFGKTYSHNQEQMGMFMDEQQQPNETETDFKNDVHCLTVDLKVPAGMMRDKSGWHCAPEHLHNHEIEGRKEIPNYIGIRDSRL
;
A
#
# COMPACT_ATOMS: atom_id res chain seq x y z
N MET A 1 -8.96 -11.76 37.53
CA MET A 1 -8.54 -11.25 36.21
C MET A 1 -9.80 -10.90 35.46
N ASP A 2 -10.02 -9.63 35.19
CA ASP A 2 -11.17 -9.18 34.40
C ASP A 2 -10.92 -9.56 32.93
N LEU A 3 -11.83 -10.35 32.35
CA LEU A 3 -11.72 -10.81 30.96
C LEU A 3 -12.22 -9.75 29.96
N SER A 4 -12.78 -8.63 30.44
CA SER A 4 -13.25 -7.52 29.60
C SER A 4 -12.14 -6.93 28.74
N ALA A 5 -10.88 -6.97 29.19
CA ALA A 5 -9.73 -6.48 28.43
C ALA A 5 -9.54 -7.24 27.11
N TYR A 6 -9.90 -8.53 27.02
CA TYR A 6 -9.77 -9.29 25.78
C TYR A 6 -10.74 -8.83 24.67
N MET A 7 -11.85 -8.16 25.01
CA MET A 7 -12.76 -7.60 23.99
C MET A 7 -12.17 -6.42 23.21
N TYR A 8 -11.12 -5.79 23.74
CA TYR A 8 -10.53 -4.57 23.18
C TYR A 8 -9.15 -4.81 22.54
N ALA A 9 -8.68 -6.05 22.51
CA ALA A 9 -7.45 -6.38 21.81
C ALA A 9 -7.60 -6.05 20.31
N PRO A 10 -6.56 -5.47 19.67
CA PRO A 10 -6.56 -5.29 18.23
C PRO A 10 -6.77 -6.63 17.53
N LYS A 11 -7.40 -6.57 16.35
CA LYS A 11 -7.46 -7.74 15.46
C LYS A 11 -6.03 -8.20 15.14
N PRO A 12 -5.79 -9.50 14.95
CA PRO A 12 -4.48 -9.98 14.51
C PRO A 12 -4.04 -9.30 13.22
N PHE A 13 -2.76 -8.95 13.13
CA PHE A 13 -2.17 -8.32 11.95
C PHE A 13 -1.53 -9.37 11.05
N CYS A 14 -2.00 -9.45 9.81
CA CYS A 14 -1.55 -10.46 8.85
C CYS A 14 -0.35 -9.99 8.02
N GLY A 15 -0.17 -8.67 7.90
CA GLY A 15 0.80 -8.06 6.98
C GLY A 15 0.27 -7.97 5.55
N ASP A 16 -1.06 -7.91 5.39
CA ASP A 16 -1.66 -7.74 4.08
C ASP A 16 -1.59 -6.27 3.61
N TYR A 17 -1.84 -6.05 2.32
CA TYR A 17 -1.74 -4.73 1.71
C TYR A 17 -2.93 -3.81 2.02
N THR A 18 -4.04 -4.37 2.55
CA THR A 18 -5.24 -3.64 2.94
C THR A 18 -5.18 -3.14 4.39
N GLU A 19 -4.27 -3.71 5.19
CA GLU A 19 -4.05 -3.33 6.57
C GLU A 19 -3.25 -2.03 6.68
N ASN A 20 -3.76 -1.07 7.46
CA ASN A 20 -3.02 0.12 7.83
C ASN A 20 -2.13 -0.17 9.05
N ALA A 21 -0.84 -0.38 8.80
CA ALA A 21 0.15 -0.70 9.82
C ALA A 21 0.30 0.41 10.88
N GLU A 22 0.24 1.68 10.48
CA GLU A 22 0.36 2.83 11.41
C GLU A 22 -0.85 2.91 12.35
N GLU A 23 -2.06 2.75 11.80
CA GLU A 23 -3.27 2.73 12.61
C GLU A 23 -3.29 1.50 13.53
N TRP A 24 -2.85 0.35 13.03
CA TRP A 24 -2.81 -0.89 13.80
C TRP A 24 -1.86 -0.79 14.98
N ILE A 25 -0.62 -0.30 14.77
CA ILE A 25 0.37 -0.19 15.86
C ILE A 25 -0.12 0.79 16.93
N ARG A 26 -0.76 1.90 16.53
CA ARG A 26 -1.34 2.86 17.47
C ARG A 26 -2.48 2.26 18.29
N LYS A 27 -3.36 1.46 17.68
CA LYS A 27 -4.43 0.73 18.42
C LYS A 27 -3.83 -0.28 19.39
N TYR A 28 -2.74 -0.93 19.02
CA TYR A 28 -2.03 -1.86 19.87
C TYR A 28 -1.39 -1.18 21.08
N GLU A 29 -0.74 -0.02 20.88
CA GLU A 29 -0.21 0.79 21.98
C GLU A 29 -1.31 1.20 22.97
N LEU A 30 -2.43 1.74 22.47
CA LEU A 30 -3.57 2.14 23.31
C LEU A 30 -4.17 0.97 24.11
N TYR A 31 -4.24 -0.22 23.49
CA TYR A 31 -4.70 -1.44 24.17
C TYR A 31 -3.78 -1.82 25.34
N LEU A 32 -2.47 -1.80 25.11
CA LEU A 32 -1.49 -2.14 26.14
C LEU A 32 -1.44 -1.08 27.25
N GLU A 33 -1.56 0.20 26.91
CA GLU A 33 -1.68 1.30 27.87
C GLU A 33 -2.91 1.11 28.76
N ALA A 34 -4.07 0.78 28.18
CA ALA A 34 -5.30 0.51 28.93
C ALA A 34 -5.16 -0.71 29.85
N ALA A 35 -4.35 -1.69 29.47
CA ALA A 35 -4.05 -2.88 30.27
C ALA A 35 -2.87 -2.69 31.25
N ALA A 36 -2.30 -1.48 31.32
CA ALA A 36 -1.14 -1.14 32.15
C ALA A 36 0.11 -2.01 31.88
N PHE A 37 0.30 -2.42 30.63
CA PHE A 37 1.48 -3.13 30.17
C PHE A 37 2.64 -2.18 29.86
N ASN A 38 3.87 -2.65 30.06
CA ASN A 38 5.07 -1.87 29.78
C ASN A 38 5.67 -2.23 28.40
N ASP A 39 6.80 -1.59 28.05
CA ASP A 39 7.47 -1.80 26.77
C ASP A 39 8.04 -3.22 26.59
N GLU A 40 8.40 -3.91 27.69
CA GLU A 40 8.82 -5.30 27.64
C GLU A 40 7.63 -6.21 27.31
N ASP A 41 6.47 -5.94 27.91
CA ASP A 41 5.22 -6.63 27.63
C ASP A 41 4.77 -6.39 26.19
N PHE A 42 4.92 -5.17 25.67
CA PHE A 42 4.71 -4.86 24.25
C PHE A 42 5.49 -5.82 23.35
N CYS A 43 6.79 -5.93 23.59
CA CYS A 43 7.68 -6.76 22.78
C CYS A 43 7.34 -8.26 22.85
N LYS A 44 6.83 -8.72 24.00
CA LYS A 44 6.41 -10.12 24.21
C LYS A 44 5.04 -10.42 23.61
N ILE A 45 4.07 -9.53 23.79
CA ILE A 45 2.68 -9.78 23.43
C ILE A 45 2.48 -9.64 21.92
N ILE A 46 3.22 -8.75 21.26
CA ILE A 46 3.03 -8.47 19.83
C ILE A 46 3.13 -9.73 18.98
N THR A 47 4.03 -10.65 19.32
CA THR A 47 4.18 -11.91 18.59
C THR A 47 2.94 -12.81 18.60
N LEU A 48 2.04 -12.65 19.58
CA LEU A 48 0.81 -13.44 19.72
C LEU A 48 -0.31 -12.94 18.81
N ILE A 49 -0.23 -11.68 18.39
CA ILE A 49 -1.23 -11.01 17.56
C ILE A 49 -0.72 -10.75 16.14
N LEU A 50 0.49 -11.18 15.80
CA LEU A 50 0.97 -11.25 14.43
C LEU A 50 0.64 -12.62 13.84
N THR A 51 0.18 -12.64 12.58
CA THR A 51 -0.11 -13.86 11.83
C THR A 51 0.53 -13.79 10.43
N ALA A 52 0.47 -14.90 9.69
CA ALA A 52 0.86 -14.98 8.28
C ALA A 52 2.24 -14.34 7.95
N ASP A 53 2.28 -13.35 7.04
CA ASP A 53 3.51 -12.70 6.58
C ASP A 53 4.14 -11.89 7.70
N ALA A 54 3.34 -11.22 8.53
CA ALA A 54 3.83 -10.47 9.68
C ALA A 54 4.53 -11.36 10.72
N PHE A 55 3.97 -12.53 11.03
CA PHE A 55 4.64 -13.48 11.93
C PHE A 55 5.93 -14.05 11.32
N THR A 56 5.92 -14.33 10.01
CA THR A 56 7.10 -14.81 9.29
C THR A 56 8.22 -13.77 9.31
N TRP A 57 7.90 -12.51 9.02
CA TRP A 57 8.81 -11.38 9.13
C TRP A 57 9.38 -11.22 10.55
N TYR A 58 8.54 -11.27 11.58
CA TYR A 58 8.99 -11.11 12.97
C TYR A 58 10.08 -12.13 13.35
N ARG A 59 9.97 -13.37 12.86
CA ARG A 59 10.97 -14.42 13.10
C ARG A 59 12.34 -14.16 12.46
N THR A 60 12.40 -13.27 11.47
CA THR A 60 13.66 -12.88 10.81
C THR A 60 14.43 -11.80 11.58
N LEU A 61 13.79 -11.15 12.57
CA LEU A 61 14.40 -10.09 13.35
C LEU A 61 15.44 -10.63 14.34
N THR A 62 16.49 -9.85 14.58
CA THR A 62 17.47 -10.13 15.63
C THR A 62 16.82 -10.04 17.00
N GLN A 63 17.48 -10.60 18.02
CA GLN A 63 16.97 -10.54 19.39
C GLN A 63 16.95 -9.11 19.94
N ASP A 64 17.92 -8.28 19.54
CA ASP A 64 18.03 -6.88 19.98
C ASP A 64 16.83 -6.07 19.49
N VAL A 65 16.48 -6.20 18.20
CA VAL A 65 15.29 -5.54 17.63
C VAL A 65 14.00 -6.02 18.30
N ARG A 66 13.90 -7.30 18.66
CA ARG A 66 12.71 -7.87 19.31
C ARG A 66 12.54 -7.48 20.77
N ARG A 67 13.56 -6.91 21.42
CA ARG A 67 13.54 -6.53 22.84
C ARG A 67 13.42 -5.02 23.06
N ASP A 68 13.63 -4.24 22.01
CA ASP A 68 13.53 -2.79 22.05
C ASP A 68 12.26 -2.36 21.31
N LYS A 69 11.32 -1.77 22.04
CA LYS A 69 10.02 -1.35 21.49
C LYS A 69 10.21 -0.40 20.30
N GLN A 70 11.10 0.57 20.45
CA GLN A 70 11.33 1.59 19.42
C GLN A 70 11.85 0.94 18.12
N SER A 71 12.90 0.13 18.22
CA SER A 71 13.47 -0.60 17.08
C SER A 71 12.47 -1.54 16.42
N LEU A 72 11.60 -2.17 17.22
CA LEU A 72 10.57 -3.06 16.72
C LEU A 72 9.50 -2.30 15.93
N ILE A 73 9.00 -1.18 16.45
CA ILE A 73 8.03 -0.32 15.76
C ILE A 73 8.62 0.24 14.48
N GLU A 74 9.85 0.76 14.52
CA GLU A 74 10.53 1.27 13.33
C GLU A 74 10.70 0.20 12.26
N SER A 75 11.12 -1.00 12.65
CA SER A 75 11.26 -2.13 11.72
C SER A 75 9.90 -2.56 11.15
N PHE A 76 8.86 -2.56 11.97
CA PHE A 76 7.49 -2.88 11.58
C PHE A 76 6.96 -1.88 10.55
N LEU A 77 7.05 -0.58 10.83
CA LEU A 77 6.59 0.48 9.92
C LEU A 77 7.46 0.55 8.65
N LYS A 78 8.75 0.25 8.74
CA LYS A 78 9.59 0.14 7.54
C LYS A 78 9.13 -0.99 6.61
N LYS A 79 8.66 -2.11 7.18
CA LYS A 79 8.20 -3.28 6.42
C LYS A 79 6.76 -3.13 5.91
N PHE A 80 5.85 -2.63 6.75
CA PHE A 80 4.40 -2.63 6.51
C PHE A 80 3.77 -1.22 6.43
N GLY A 81 4.46 -0.17 6.87
CA GLY A 81 3.94 1.20 6.91
C GLY A 81 3.77 1.85 5.55
N LYS A 82 4.65 1.55 4.59
CA LYS A 82 4.52 2.09 3.22
C LYS A 82 3.28 1.53 2.50
N THR A 83 2.85 0.33 2.86
CA THR A 83 1.90 -0.49 2.10
C THR A 83 0.53 0.18 1.95
N TYR A 84 -0.05 0.78 2.98
CA TYR A 84 -1.44 1.25 2.85
C TYR A 84 -1.59 2.50 1.97
N SER A 85 -0.90 3.60 2.32
CA SER A 85 -1.04 4.88 1.61
C SER A 85 -0.45 4.82 0.20
N HIS A 86 0.73 4.18 0.05
CA HIS A 86 1.34 3.97 -1.26
C HIS A 86 0.50 3.03 -2.11
N ASN A 87 -0.04 1.93 -1.55
CA ASN A 87 -0.87 1.04 -2.37
C ASN A 87 -2.26 1.62 -2.63
N GLN A 88 -2.82 2.49 -1.78
CA GLN A 88 -4.03 3.23 -2.14
C GLN A 88 -3.76 4.21 -3.29
N GLU A 89 -2.65 4.94 -3.25
CA GLU A 89 -2.24 5.84 -4.33
C GLU A 89 -1.98 5.05 -5.62
N GLN A 90 -1.18 3.98 -5.55
CA GLN A 90 -0.86 3.12 -6.69
C GLN A 90 -2.07 2.33 -7.19
N MET A 91 -3.00 1.92 -6.31
CA MET A 91 -4.27 1.31 -6.72
C MET A 91 -5.19 2.35 -7.38
N GLY A 92 -5.20 3.60 -6.90
CA GLY A 92 -5.90 4.70 -7.56
C GLY A 92 -5.34 4.95 -8.96
N MET A 93 -4.02 5.13 -9.07
CA MET A 93 -3.32 5.26 -10.34
C MET A 93 -3.62 4.08 -11.27
N PHE A 94 -3.50 2.86 -10.75
CA PHE A 94 -3.84 1.64 -11.48
C PHE A 94 -5.29 1.69 -11.97
N MET A 95 -6.26 2.00 -11.11
CA MET A 95 -7.68 2.04 -11.47
C MET A 95 -7.99 3.13 -12.48
N ASP A 96 -7.22 4.22 -12.53
CA ASP A 96 -7.41 5.32 -13.48
C ASP A 96 -6.60 5.13 -14.78
N GLU A 97 -5.72 4.13 -14.84
CA GLU A 97 -4.82 3.90 -15.97
C GLU A 97 -5.58 3.39 -17.21
N GLN A 98 -5.47 4.15 -18.29
CA GLN A 98 -6.01 3.81 -19.61
C GLN A 98 -4.87 3.66 -20.60
N GLN A 99 -5.01 2.68 -21.50
CA GLN A 99 -4.09 2.50 -22.62
C GLN A 99 -4.01 3.80 -23.42
N GLN A 100 -2.79 4.29 -23.65
CA GLN A 100 -2.60 5.52 -24.42
C GLN A 100 -2.79 5.25 -25.92
N PRO A 101 -3.23 6.25 -26.72
CA PRO A 101 -3.50 6.05 -28.16
C PRO A 101 -2.30 5.57 -28.99
N ASN A 102 -1.08 5.79 -28.50
CA ASN A 102 0.19 5.45 -29.13
C ASN A 102 0.87 4.23 -28.49
N GLU A 103 0.25 3.60 -27.50
CA GLU A 103 0.78 2.45 -26.78
C GLU A 103 0.21 1.16 -27.37
N THR A 104 1.04 0.12 -27.48
CA THR A 104 0.56 -1.18 -27.94
C THR A 104 -0.19 -1.92 -26.82
N GLU A 105 -1.17 -2.74 -27.18
CA GLU A 105 -1.93 -3.53 -26.20
C GLU A 105 -1.02 -4.47 -25.38
N THR A 106 0.10 -4.92 -25.97
CA THR A 106 1.05 -5.81 -25.30
C THR A 106 1.85 -5.06 -24.24
N ASP A 107 2.30 -3.84 -24.56
CA ASP A 107 3.06 -3.01 -23.63
C ASP A 107 2.17 -2.61 -22.44
N PHE A 108 0.95 -2.15 -22.73
CA PHE A 108 -0.04 -1.81 -21.70
C PHE A 108 -0.33 -2.99 -20.75
N LYS A 109 -0.54 -4.19 -21.30
CA LYS A 109 -0.79 -5.39 -20.48
C LYS A 109 0.41 -5.79 -19.65
N ASN A 110 1.62 -5.62 -20.16
CA ASN A 110 2.85 -5.91 -19.41
C ASN A 110 3.03 -4.92 -18.25
N ASP A 111 2.76 -3.64 -18.47
CA ASP A 111 2.87 -2.60 -17.44
C ASP A 111 1.82 -2.82 -16.33
N VAL A 112 0.57 -3.08 -16.73
CA VAL A 112 -0.51 -3.50 -15.81
C VAL A 112 -0.15 -4.78 -15.05
N HIS A 113 0.49 -5.75 -15.70
CA HIS A 113 0.91 -6.99 -15.05
C HIS A 113 2.03 -6.75 -14.03
N CYS A 114 3.03 -5.94 -14.35
CA CYS A 114 4.11 -5.58 -13.43
C CYS A 114 3.56 -4.87 -12.18
N LEU A 115 2.69 -3.88 -12.37
CA LEU A 115 2.07 -3.12 -11.27
C LEU A 115 1.23 -4.02 -10.34
N THR A 116 0.53 -5.00 -10.91
CA THR A 116 -0.34 -5.90 -10.12
C THR A 116 0.43 -6.93 -9.31
N VAL A 117 1.60 -7.37 -9.79
CA VAL A 117 2.54 -8.19 -9.03
C VAL A 117 3.12 -7.39 -7.86
N ASP A 118 3.53 -6.14 -8.10
CA ASP A 118 4.12 -5.28 -7.07
C ASP A 118 3.12 -4.91 -5.96
N LEU A 119 1.85 -4.67 -6.34
CA LEU A 119 0.77 -4.35 -5.41
C LEU A 119 0.14 -5.60 -4.75
N LYS A 120 0.58 -6.81 -5.11
CA LYS A 120 -0.01 -8.09 -4.66
C LYS A 120 -1.54 -8.11 -4.79
N VAL A 121 -2.07 -7.56 -5.88
CA VAL A 121 -3.52 -7.43 -6.08
C VAL A 121 -4.16 -8.83 -6.16
N PRO A 122 -5.24 -9.12 -5.41
CA PRO A 122 -5.91 -10.41 -5.49
C PRO A 122 -6.44 -10.66 -6.89
N ALA A 123 -6.29 -11.89 -7.38
CA ALA A 123 -6.72 -12.29 -8.73
C ALA A 123 -8.21 -11.99 -9.03
N GLY A 124 -9.06 -11.85 -8.00
CA GLY A 124 -10.46 -11.48 -8.15
C GLY A 124 -10.71 -10.01 -8.53
N MET A 125 -9.79 -9.09 -8.22
CA MET A 125 -9.90 -7.66 -8.57
C MET A 125 -9.47 -7.35 -10.02
N MET A 126 -8.72 -8.25 -10.64
CA MET A 126 -8.27 -8.13 -12.05
C MET A 126 -9.37 -8.45 -13.07
N ARG A 127 -10.44 -9.13 -12.62
CA ARG A 127 -11.44 -9.74 -13.51
C ARG A 127 -12.43 -8.75 -14.14
N ASP A 128 -12.54 -7.55 -13.58
CA ASP A 128 -13.46 -6.50 -14.07
C ASP A 128 -12.79 -5.56 -15.08
N LYS A 129 -11.47 -5.70 -15.30
CA LYS A 129 -10.73 -4.86 -16.25
C LYS A 129 -10.69 -5.37 -17.69
N SER A 130 -11.35 -6.49 -18.00
CA SER A 130 -11.45 -6.99 -19.37
C SER A 130 -12.41 -6.19 -20.27
N GLY A 131 -13.13 -5.21 -19.72
CA GLY A 131 -14.08 -4.35 -20.45
C GLY A 131 -13.53 -2.96 -20.81
N TRP A 132 -12.23 -2.70 -20.64
CA TRP A 132 -11.62 -1.39 -20.91
C TRP A 132 -11.49 -1.22 -22.42
N HIS A 133 -12.57 -0.71 -23.01
CA HIS A 133 -12.63 -0.34 -24.41
C HIS A 133 -11.52 0.65 -24.73
N CYS A 134 -10.82 0.39 -25.84
CA CYS A 134 -9.95 1.34 -26.51
C CYS A 134 -10.60 2.73 -26.51
N ALA A 135 -9.80 3.78 -26.32
CA ALA A 135 -10.23 5.14 -26.59
C ALA A 135 -10.95 5.17 -27.96
N PRO A 136 -12.12 5.82 -28.08
CA PRO A 136 -12.93 5.74 -29.30
C PRO A 136 -12.10 6.06 -30.54
N GLU A 137 -12.17 5.20 -31.57
CA GLU A 137 -11.42 5.25 -32.83
C GLU A 137 -11.71 6.48 -33.73
N HIS A 138 -12.16 7.61 -33.17
CA HIS A 138 -12.58 8.78 -33.94
C HIS A 138 -11.46 9.81 -34.17
N LEU A 139 -10.21 9.50 -33.81
CA LEU A 139 -9.04 10.33 -34.13
C LEU A 139 -8.06 9.59 -35.04
N HIS A 140 -8.57 8.84 -36.02
CA HIS A 140 -7.84 8.63 -37.26
C HIS A 140 -8.04 9.87 -38.12
N ASN A 141 -7.08 10.80 -38.14
CA ASN A 141 -6.84 11.68 -39.29
C ASN A 141 -5.42 12.28 -39.25
N HIS A 142 -4.60 11.72 -40.14
CA HIS A 142 -3.52 12.36 -40.91
C HIS A 142 -2.32 12.97 -40.17
N GLU A 143 -1.24 12.19 -40.11
CA GLU A 143 0.09 12.71 -40.40
C GLU A 143 0.10 13.33 -41.80
N ILE A 144 0.53 14.60 -41.95
CA ILE A 144 1.53 15.06 -42.94
C ILE A 144 2.20 16.36 -42.42
N GLU A 145 3.52 16.27 -42.22
CA GLU A 145 4.60 17.27 -42.33
C GLU A 145 4.49 18.71 -41.76
N GLY A 146 5.55 19.10 -41.05
CA GLY A 146 6.02 20.49 -41.05
C GLY A 146 6.60 20.97 -39.73
N ARG A 147 7.93 21.08 -39.65
CA ARG A 147 8.65 21.82 -38.60
C ARG A 147 8.02 23.20 -38.36
N LYS A 148 7.65 23.53 -37.12
CA LYS A 148 7.77 24.88 -36.56
C LYS A 148 8.07 24.82 -35.05
N GLU A 149 8.85 25.80 -34.64
CA GLU A 149 9.50 25.97 -33.35
C GLU A 149 8.53 26.23 -32.18
N ILE A 150 9.06 25.98 -30.98
CA ILE A 150 8.60 26.10 -29.57
C ILE A 150 7.73 27.35 -29.25
N PRO A 151 6.96 27.35 -28.15
CA PRO A 151 7.52 27.94 -26.92
C PRO A 151 7.17 27.24 -25.59
N ASN A 152 8.12 27.38 -24.64
CA ASN A 152 7.97 27.15 -23.20
C ASN A 152 6.61 27.62 -22.66
N TYR A 153 5.95 26.79 -21.86
CA TYR A 153 4.95 27.25 -20.91
C TYR A 153 5.28 26.76 -19.49
N ILE A 154 5.85 27.70 -18.73
CA ILE A 154 5.80 27.76 -17.27
C ILE A 154 4.32 27.97 -16.90
N GLY A 155 3.76 27.10 -16.06
CA GLY A 155 2.39 27.19 -15.57
C GLY A 155 2.33 26.94 -14.07
N ILE A 156 2.66 27.98 -13.30
CA ILE A 156 2.42 28.09 -11.86
C ILE A 156 0.91 27.93 -11.60
N ARG A 157 0.51 27.06 -10.67
CA ARG A 157 -0.81 27.13 -10.01
C ARG A 157 -0.60 27.33 -8.52
N ASP A 158 -0.61 28.60 -8.16
CA ASP A 158 -0.93 29.09 -6.83
C ASP A 158 -2.45 29.26 -6.75
N SER A 159 -3.09 28.74 -5.71
CA SER A 159 -4.50 28.97 -5.39
C SER A 159 -4.73 28.67 -3.91
N ARG A 160 -4.20 29.56 -3.04
CA ARG A 160 -4.73 29.77 -1.70
C ARG A 160 -5.93 30.72 -1.80
N LEU A 161 -7.08 30.26 -1.33
CA LEU A 161 -8.08 31.03 -0.59
C LEU A 161 -8.40 30.23 0.67
#